data_AF-A0A5M3WPC4-F1
#
_entry.id   AF-A0A5M3WPC4-F1
#
_cell.length_a   1.000
_cell.length_b   1.000
_cell.length_c   1.000
_cell.angle_alpha   90.00
_cell.angle_beta   90.00
_cell.angle_gamma   90.00
#
_symmetry.space_group_name_H-M   'P 1'
#
loop_
_entity.id
_entity.type
_entity.pdbx_description
1 polymer ?
#
loop_
_entity_poly.entity_id
_entity_poly.type
_entity_poly.pdbx_seq_one_letter_code
_entity_poly.pdbx_strand_id
1 'polypeptide(L)'
;MTSTELRLRDVYPHLTANIVALLAPDPLAATVDALPYLGRCTCTPTCVNLLTAPPGSAGYDLIELERGDEPVIWLNLNPSRTAIVDIEVLDPRELTTTRPVAQSTVVS
;
A
#
# COMPACT_ATOMS: atom_id res chain seq x y z
N MET A 1 14.73 -22.57 3.12
CA MET A 1 13.30 -22.34 2.85
C MET A 1 13.13 -20.84 2.63
N THR A 2 13.09 -20.39 1.38
CA THR A 2 12.82 -18.98 1.07
C THR A 2 11.34 -18.74 1.38
N SER A 3 11.07 -18.03 2.47
CA SER A 3 9.74 -17.50 2.74
C SER A 3 9.34 -16.68 1.51
N THR A 4 8.24 -17.03 0.84
CA THR A 4 7.75 -16.24 -0.28
C THR A 4 7.29 -14.90 0.30
N GLU A 5 8.03 -13.84 -0.04
CA GLU A 5 7.66 -12.48 0.35
C GLU A 5 6.28 -12.16 -0.23
N LEU A 6 5.33 -11.87 0.65
CA LEU A 6 3.96 -11.55 0.26
C LEU A 6 3.95 -10.22 -0.50
N ARG A 7 3.33 -10.16 -1.68
CA ARG A 7 3.25 -8.93 -2.48
C ARG A 7 1.93 -8.21 -2.22
N LEU A 8 1.94 -6.90 -2.43
CA LEU A 8 0.75 -6.07 -2.30
C LEU A 8 -0.36 -6.55 -3.25
N ARG A 9 -0.02 -6.85 -4.50
CA ARG A 9 -0.97 -7.36 -5.51
C ARG A 9 -1.66 -8.67 -5.13
N ASP A 10 -1.02 -9.48 -4.30
CA ASP A 10 -1.59 -10.76 -3.88
C ASP A 10 -2.67 -10.56 -2.80
N VAL A 11 -2.57 -9.47 -2.04
CA VAL A 11 -3.48 -9.14 -0.92
C VAL A 11 -4.57 -8.16 -1.33
N TYR A 12 -4.20 -7.12 -2.08
CA TYR A 12 -5.07 -6.04 -2.55
C TYR A 12 -4.91 -5.83 -4.07
N PRO A 13 -5.32 -6.80 -4.91
CA PRO A 13 -5.12 -6.71 -6.36
C PRO A 13 -5.80 -5.49 -6.99
N HIS A 14 -6.97 -5.10 -6.48
CA HIS A 14 -7.69 -3.92 -6.97
C HIS A 14 -6.94 -2.62 -6.67
N LEU A 15 -6.43 -2.46 -5.45
CA LEU A 15 -5.60 -1.32 -5.06
C LEU A 15 -4.36 -1.23 -5.97
N THR A 16 -3.63 -2.33 -6.16
CA THR A 16 -2.44 -2.36 -7.02
C THR A 16 -2.77 -1.92 -8.45
N ALA A 17 -3.83 -2.47 -9.05
CA ALA A 17 -4.26 -2.09 -10.39
C ALA A 17 -4.63 -0.60 -10.48
N ASN A 18 -5.32 -0.08 -9.48
CA ASN A 18 -5.70 1.33 -9.43
C ASN A 18 -4.50 2.26 -9.24
N ILE A 19 -3.52 1.91 -8.39
CA ILE A 19 -2.28 2.68 -8.26
C ILE A 19 -1.56 2.74 -9.60
N VAL A 20 -1.39 1.60 -10.30
CA VAL A 20 -0.74 1.57 -11.62
C VAL A 20 -1.45 2.49 -12.62
N ALA A 21 -2.79 2.45 -12.65
CA ALA A 21 -3.59 3.25 -13.57
C ALA A 21 -3.50 4.75 -13.29
N LEU A 22 -3.58 5.16 -12.01
CA LEU A 22 -3.55 6.56 -11.59
C LEU A 22 -2.15 7.18 -11.65
N LEU A 23 -1.12 6.37 -11.42
CA LEU A 23 0.27 6.83 -11.41
C LEU A 23 0.86 6.96 -12.82
N ALA A 24 0.29 6.30 -13.83
CA ALA A 24 0.77 6.39 -15.21
C ALA A 24 0.71 7.84 -15.74
N PRO A 25 1.75 8.32 -16.45
CA PRO A 25 2.86 7.55 -17.03
C PRO A 25 4.15 7.52 -16.16
N ASP A 26 4.08 7.80 -14.87
CA ASP A 26 5.27 7.84 -14.01
C ASP A 26 6.02 6.48 -14.00
N PRO A 27 7.36 6.45 -14.12
CA PRO A 27 8.16 5.22 -14.09
C PRO A 27 7.94 4.33 -12.85
N LEU A 28 7.55 4.92 -11.72
CA LEU A 28 7.21 4.18 -10.50
C LEU A 28 6.06 3.20 -10.71
N ALA A 29 5.14 3.46 -11.65
CA ALA A 29 4.03 2.56 -11.96
C ALA A 29 4.52 1.14 -12.32
N ALA A 30 5.67 1.02 -12.99
CA ALA A 30 6.26 -0.27 -13.35
C ALA A 30 6.77 -1.08 -12.14
N THR A 31 6.94 -0.44 -10.98
CA THR A 31 7.42 -1.08 -9.75
C THR A 31 6.30 -1.59 -8.85
N VAL A 32 5.07 -1.07 -9.02
CA VAL A 32 3.92 -1.29 -8.12
C VAL A 32 3.58 -2.77 -7.98
N ASP A 33 3.61 -3.53 -9.07
CA ASP A 33 3.34 -4.97 -9.09
C ASP A 33 4.31 -5.77 -8.22
N ALA A 34 5.54 -5.27 -8.03
CA ALA A 34 6.57 -5.94 -7.24
C ALA A 34 6.59 -5.48 -5.77
N LEU A 35 5.76 -4.52 -5.37
CA LEU A 35 5.78 -3.98 -4.01
C LEU A 35 5.52 -5.10 -2.99
N PRO A 36 6.38 -5.21 -1.96
CA PRO A 36 6.12 -6.13 -0.87
C PRO A 36 4.96 -5.60 -0.02
N TYR A 37 4.29 -6.52 0.68
CA TYR A 37 3.30 -6.19 1.68
C TYR A 37 3.80 -6.65 3.05
N LEU A 38 4.15 -5.67 3.88
CA LEU A 38 4.69 -5.89 5.23
C LEU A 38 3.62 -5.72 6.32
N GLY A 39 2.36 -5.60 5.93
CA GLY A 39 1.22 -5.43 6.82
C GLY A 39 0.67 -4.00 6.85
N ARG A 40 -0.24 -3.76 7.78
CA ARG A 40 -0.74 -2.42 8.10
C ARG A 40 0.17 -1.78 9.13
N CYS A 41 0.37 -0.47 9.01
CA CYS A 41 1.04 0.31 10.03
C CYS A 41 0.22 0.27 11.33
N THR A 42 0.90 0.12 12.47
CA THR A 42 0.27 0.02 13.79
C THR A 42 0.64 1.20 14.69
N CYS A 43 1.05 2.33 14.11
CA CYS A 43 1.41 3.54 14.88
C CYS A 43 0.20 4.08 15.66
N THR A 44 -1.01 3.90 15.13
CA THR A 44 -2.28 4.17 15.81
C THR A 44 -3.32 3.09 15.45
N PRO A 45 -4.36 2.89 16.27
CA PRO A 45 -5.43 1.92 15.97
C PRO A 45 -6.22 2.23 14.70
N THR A 46 -6.18 3.47 14.23
CA THR A 46 -6.92 3.95 13.05
C THR A 46 -6.03 4.20 11.84
N CYS A 47 -4.73 3.87 11.92
CA CYS A 47 -3.82 4.06 10.79
C CYS A 47 -4.21 3.13 9.64
N VAL A 48 -4.37 3.71 8.46
CA VAL A 48 -4.76 2.99 7.24
C VAL A 48 -3.58 2.70 6.32
N ASN A 49 -2.36 3.09 6.71
CA ASN A 49 -1.17 2.93 5.86
C ASN A 49 -0.80 1.46 5.72
N LEU A 50 -0.52 1.06 4.49
CA LEU A 50 0.04 -0.24 4.13
C LEU A 50 1.55 -0.09 3.98
N LEU A 51 2.31 -0.95 4.66
CA LEU A 51 3.76 -0.89 4.65
C LEU A 51 4.32 -1.65 3.45
N THR A 52 5.17 -0.98 2.67
CA THR A 52 5.92 -1.54 1.54
C THR A 52 7.44 -1.47 1.75
N ALA A 53 7.87 -0.88 2.86
CA ALA A 53 9.23 -0.92 3.41
C ALA A 53 9.18 -1.15 4.93
N PRO A 54 10.28 -1.60 5.56
CA PRO A 54 10.29 -1.88 7.00
C PRO A 54 9.81 -0.68 7.83
N PRO A 55 9.11 -0.89 8.96
CA PRO A 55 8.69 0.18 9.86
C PRO A 55 9.84 1.12 10.23
N GLY A 56 9.59 2.43 10.19
CA GLY A 56 10.61 3.45 10.46
C GLY A 56 11.47 3.84 9.25
N SER A 57 11.20 3.27 8.06
CA SER A 57 11.76 3.78 6.81
C SER A 57 11.32 5.24 6.60
N ALA A 58 12.25 6.11 6.22
CA ALA A 58 11.95 7.52 6.03
C ALA A 58 11.10 7.72 4.76
N GLY A 59 9.85 8.16 4.95
CA GLY A 59 9.08 8.85 3.92
C GLY A 59 9.50 10.32 3.88
N TYR A 60 9.89 10.83 2.71
CA TYR A 60 10.34 12.22 2.56
C TYR A 60 9.45 13.03 1.61
N ASP A 61 8.77 12.34 0.70
CA ASP A 61 7.99 12.97 -0.36
C ASP A 61 6.70 12.20 -0.61
N LEU A 62 5.70 12.89 -1.15
CA LEU A 62 4.34 12.39 -1.30
C LEU A 62 3.89 12.54 -2.76
N ILE A 63 3.35 11.47 -3.33
CA ILE A 63 2.53 11.55 -4.56
C ILE A 63 1.08 11.36 -4.17
N GLU A 64 0.24 12.32 -4.53
CA GLU A 64 -1.21 12.21 -4.41
C GLU A 64 -1.78 11.60 -5.69
N LEU A 65 -2.55 10.51 -5.53
CA LEU A 65 -3.28 9.90 -6.63
C LEU A 65 -4.76 10.24 -6.48
N GLU A 66 -5.27 10.93 -7.49
CA GLU A 66 -6.61 11.51 -7.49
C GLU A 66 -7.54 10.76 -8.43
N ARG A 67 -8.82 10.72 -8.08
CA ARG A 67 -9.89 10.26 -8.98
C ARG A 67 -10.85 11.42 -9.19
N GLY A 68 -10.77 12.05 -10.36
CA GLY A 68 -11.37 13.38 -10.52
C GLY A 68 -10.52 14.38 -9.75
N ASP A 69 -11.15 15.21 -8.91
CA ASP A 69 -10.48 16.23 -8.08
C ASP A 69 -10.36 15.81 -6.60
N GLU A 70 -10.53 14.52 -6.30
CA GLU A 70 -10.46 13.98 -4.93
C GLU A 70 -9.27 13.03 -4.76
N PRO A 71 -8.40 13.24 -3.76
CA PRO A 71 -7.32 12.31 -3.46
C PRO A 71 -7.90 11.02 -2.89
N VAL A 72 -7.51 9.88 -3.47
CA VAL A 72 -7.98 8.56 -3.05
C VAL A 72 -6.87 7.71 -2.43
N ILE A 73 -5.61 7.97 -2.82
CA ILE A 73 -4.43 7.24 -2.36
C ILE A 73 -3.26 8.23 -2.27
N TRP A 74 -2.48 8.10 -1.22
CA TRP A 74 -1.21 8.80 -1.06
C TRP A 74 -0.06 7.79 -1.05
N LEU A 75 0.97 8.07 -1.85
CA LEU A 75 2.19 7.26 -1.92
C LEU A 75 3.33 8.00 -1.23
N ASN A 76 3.82 7.45 -0.13
CA ASN A 76 5.02 7.96 0.53
C ASN A 76 6.25 7.37 -0.14
N LEU A 77 7.19 8.24 -0.52
CA LEU A 77 8.41 7.87 -1.22
C LEU A 77 9.63 7.96 -0.32
N ASN A 78 10.62 7.12 -0.60
CA ASN A 78 11.95 7.26 -0.02
C ASN A 78 12.63 8.58 -0.46
N PRO A 79 13.70 9.03 0.22
CA PRO A 79 14.35 10.30 -0.11
C PRO A 79 14.88 10.43 -1.54
N SER A 80 15.20 9.30 -2.20
CA SER A 80 15.65 9.30 -3.60
C SER A 80 14.50 9.28 -4.61
N ARG A 81 13.23 9.21 -4.16
CA ARG A 81 12.03 9.14 -5.00
C ARG A 81 12.03 7.96 -5.97
N THR A 82 12.65 6.85 -5.56
CA THR A 82 12.80 5.64 -6.38
C THR A 82 12.02 4.44 -5.83
N ALA A 83 11.47 4.56 -4.63
CA ALA A 83 10.69 3.50 -4.01
C ALA A 83 9.54 4.09 -3.21
N ILE A 84 8.38 3.44 -3.29
CA ILE A 84 7.24 3.64 -2.41
C ILE A 84 7.58 2.91 -1.10
N VAL A 85 7.45 3.59 0.05
CA VAL A 85 7.78 3.03 1.38
C VAL A 85 6.52 2.69 2.17
N ASP A 86 5.44 3.44 1.95
CA ASP A 86 4.11 3.11 2.44
C ASP A 86 3.03 3.77 1.57
N ILE A 87 1.81 3.26 1.71
CA ILE A 87 0.64 3.67 0.94
C ILE A 87 -0.46 4.01 1.92
N GLU A 88 -0.93 5.24 1.94
CA GLU A 88 -2.11 5.65 2.70
C GLU A 88 -3.34 5.60 1.79
N VAL A 89 -4.35 4.84 2.21
CA VAL A 89 -5.57 4.60 1.42
C VAL A 89 -6.71 5.42 2.00
N LEU A 90 -7.10 6.47 1.28
CA LEU A 90 -8.10 7.43 1.73
C LEU A 90 -9.53 6.96 1.40
N ASP A 91 -9.68 6.23 0.29
CA ASP A 91 -10.94 5.59 -0.09
C ASP A 91 -10.99 4.13 0.39
N PRO A 92 -11.81 3.78 1.40
CA PRO A 92 -11.83 2.44 1.99
C PRO A 92 -12.29 1.34 1.00
N ARG A 93 -12.92 1.71 -0.12
CA ARG A 93 -13.33 0.74 -1.16
C ARG A 93 -12.12 0.06 -1.81
N GLU A 94 -10.97 0.72 -1.79
CA GLU A 94 -9.70 0.19 -2.31
C GLU A 94 -9.13 -0.95 -1.45
N LEU A 95 -9.54 -1.06 -0.18
CA LEU A 95 -9.03 -2.07 0.77
C LEU A 95 -9.73 -3.43 0.67
N THR A 96 -10.37 -3.74 -0.45
CA THR A 96 -11.00 -5.05 -0.66
C THR A 96 -9.93 -6.12 -0.85
N THR A 97 -9.89 -7.11 0.05
CA THR A 97 -8.90 -8.19 0.03
C THR A 97 -9.40 -9.45 -0.67
N THR A 98 -8.49 -10.24 -1.21
CA THR A 98 -8.78 -11.60 -1.74
C THR A 98 -8.81 -12.67 -0.65
N ARG A 99 -8.18 -12.43 0.52
CA ARG A 99 -8.24 -13.30 1.70
C ARG A 99 -9.19 -12.72 2.75
N PRO A 100 -10.08 -13.54 3.35
CA PRO A 100 -10.71 -13.15 4.60
C PRO A 100 -9.61 -12.99 5.66
N VAL A 101 -9.58 -11.84 6.32
CA VAL A 101 -8.80 -11.68 7.55
C VAL A 101 -9.37 -12.68 8.54
N ALA A 102 -8.55 -13.64 8.99
CA ALA A 102 -8.97 -14.55 10.04
C ALA A 102 -9.35 -13.72 11.27
N GLN A 103 -10.64 -13.64 11.58
CA GLN A 103 -11.11 -13.09 12.84
C GLN A 103 -10.62 -14.03 13.94
N SER A 104 -9.64 -13.60 14.72
CA SER A 104 -9.28 -14.27 15.97
C SER A 104 -10.50 -14.26 16.87
N THR A 105 -11.23 -15.37 16.87
CA THR A 105 -12.32 -15.61 17.81
C THR A 105 -11.65 -15.94 19.14
N VAL A 106 -11.59 -14.98 20.05
CA VAL A 106 -11.26 -15.25 21.45
C VAL A 106 -12.53 -15.84 22.06
N VAL A 107 -12.56 -17.16 22.25
CA VAL A 107 -13.56 -17.81 23.09
C VAL A 107 -13.03 -17.75 24.52
N SER A 108 -13.78 -17.07 25.39
CA SER A 108 -13.56 -17.00 26.84
C SER A 108 -13.76 -18.35 27.53
#